data_AF-A0A370GVQ1-F1
#
_entry.id   AF-A0A370GVQ1-F1
#
_cell.length_a   1.000
_cell.length_b   1.000
_cell.length_c   1.000
_cell.angle_alpha   90.00
_cell.angle_beta   90.00
_cell.angle_gamma   90.00
#
_symmetry.space_group_name_H-M   'P 1'
#
loop_
_entity.id
_entity.type
_entity.pdbx_description
1 polymer ?
#
loop_
_entity_poly.entity_id
_entity_poly.type
_entity_poly.pdbx_seq_one_letter_code
_entity_poly.pdbx_strand_id
1 'polypeptide(L)'
;MMFRNSLNNSEIQKAVLREKPSIRLFNVLCKSNLHDSEYQNLLVCHHLKTQPLISAHDLFIGSYLYLCALGCEDVSKKTTMLKKAANAYASFHALQYLFFSILLPSLKEQPKEKSRITQAEREIIDYAEKAKKHLTPGYLLSAHAYIWLADLYHHDGNAEIEAAQAYNLALIYLYCALELEPYSKEAIYNAYGPEGLSKSNVFGNRDIQSMISYAYEKYAIYYGSAERPHLSYFHKEAKKIINEIKQNISDQSTSPSLVIPSISRS
;
A
#
# COMPACT_ATOMS: atom_id res chain seq x y z
N MET A 1 -2.30 33.24 23.40
CA MET A 1 -2.65 33.92 22.14
C MET A 1 -3.57 32.97 21.36
N MET A 2 -4.88 33.21 21.40
CA MET A 2 -5.89 32.35 20.78
C MET A 2 -6.06 32.71 19.30
N PHE A 3 -5.67 31.82 18.38
CA PHE A 3 -6.11 31.93 16.98
C PHE A 3 -7.53 31.36 16.88
N ARG A 4 -8.52 32.24 17.02
CA ARG A 4 -9.89 31.99 16.56
C ARG A 4 -10.12 32.83 15.31
N ASN A 5 -9.82 32.24 14.16
CA ASN A 5 -10.53 32.45 12.91
C ASN A 5 -10.44 31.09 12.21
N SER A 6 -11.57 30.37 12.15
CA SER A 6 -11.67 29.16 11.35
C SER A 6 -11.42 29.56 9.90
N LEU A 7 -10.30 29.11 9.33
CA LEU A 7 -10.03 29.31 7.91
C LEU A 7 -11.22 28.77 7.12
N ASN A 8 -11.74 29.55 6.17
CA ASN A 8 -12.72 29.02 5.25
C ASN A 8 -12.07 28.02 4.28
N ASN A 9 -12.87 27.20 3.58
CA ASN A 9 -12.34 26.13 2.73
C ASN A 9 -11.34 26.62 1.67
N SER A 10 -11.54 27.82 1.10
CA SER A 10 -10.60 28.42 0.13
C SER A 10 -9.25 28.77 0.77
N GLU A 11 -9.27 29.29 1.99
CA GLU A 11 -8.06 29.61 2.74
C GLU A 11 -7.29 28.34 3.13
N ILE A 12 -8.01 27.26 3.49
CA ILE A 12 -7.40 25.96 3.79
C ILE A 12 -6.67 25.42 2.56
N GLN A 13 -7.31 25.40 1.39
CA GLN A 13 -6.67 24.94 0.16
C GLN A 13 -5.44 25.78 -0.19
N LYS A 14 -5.53 27.12 -0.10
CA LYS A 14 -4.38 28.00 -0.35
C LYS A 14 -3.23 27.74 0.62
N ALA A 15 -3.51 27.50 1.90
CA ALA A 15 -2.50 27.17 2.89
C ALA A 15 -1.80 25.85 2.54
N VAL A 16 -2.56 24.82 2.19
CA VAL A 16 -2.04 23.49 1.82
C VAL A 16 -1.13 23.53 0.60
N LEU A 17 -1.44 24.39 -0.38
CA LEU A 17 -0.64 24.55 -1.59
C LEU A 17 0.64 25.39 -1.40
N ARG A 18 0.69 26.25 -0.37
CA ARG A 18 1.79 27.21 -0.15
C ARG A 18 2.72 26.80 0.98
N GLU A 19 2.18 26.19 2.03
CA GLU A 19 2.93 25.84 3.23
C GLU A 19 3.59 24.46 3.07
N LYS A 20 4.74 24.28 3.71
CA LYS A 20 5.31 22.94 3.87
C LYS A 20 4.36 22.07 4.72
N PRO A 21 4.26 20.76 4.43
CA PRO A 21 3.46 19.84 5.24
C PRO A 21 3.78 19.96 6.73
N SER A 22 2.75 20.20 7.54
CA SER A 22 2.88 20.39 8.99
C SER A 22 1.72 19.78 9.76
N ILE A 23 1.99 19.34 10.99
CA ILE A 23 0.97 18.78 11.88
C ILE A 23 -0.13 19.79 12.21
N ARG A 24 0.20 21.09 12.25
CA ARG A 24 -0.75 22.17 12.45
C ARG A 24 -1.80 22.17 11.34
N LEU A 25 -1.35 22.17 10.09
CA LEU A 25 -2.24 22.23 8.94
C LEU A 25 -2.98 20.90 8.70
N PHE A 26 -2.35 19.76 9.02
CA PHE A 26 -3.03 18.48 9.09
C PHE A 26 -4.22 18.51 10.06
N ASN A 27 -4.05 19.06 11.26
CA ASN A 27 -5.14 19.17 12.23
C ASN A 27 -6.27 20.08 11.78
N VAL A 28 -5.98 21.10 10.95
CA VAL A 28 -7.00 21.94 10.32
C VAL A 28 -7.75 21.14 9.25
N LEU A 29 -7.04 20.43 8.38
CA LEU A 29 -7.62 19.58 7.35
C LEU A 29 -8.57 18.52 7.94
N CYS A 30 -8.15 17.79 8.97
CA CYS A 30 -9.02 16.78 9.62
C CYS A 30 -10.27 17.35 10.29
N LYS A 31 -10.31 18.66 10.58
CA LYS A 31 -11.46 19.34 11.17
C LYS A 31 -12.26 20.15 10.14
N SER A 32 -11.80 20.16 8.88
CA SER A 32 -12.44 20.92 7.82
C SER A 32 -13.64 20.15 7.26
N ASN A 33 -14.65 20.89 6.82
CA ASN A 33 -15.80 20.35 6.10
C ASN A 33 -15.57 20.49 4.59
N LEU A 34 -14.40 20.06 4.11
CA LEU A 34 -14.12 20.05 2.68
C LEU A 34 -14.98 18.99 2.00
N HIS A 35 -15.63 19.36 0.90
CA HIS A 35 -16.38 18.44 0.06
C HIS A 35 -15.43 17.54 -0.75
N ASP A 36 -15.94 16.40 -1.26
CA ASP A 36 -15.12 15.47 -2.04
C ASP A 36 -14.45 16.16 -3.24
N SER A 37 -15.17 17.02 -3.96
CA SER A 37 -14.62 17.80 -5.08
C SER A 37 -13.42 18.69 -4.71
N GLU A 38 -13.35 19.15 -3.46
CA GLU A 38 -12.24 19.93 -2.95
C GLU A 38 -11.01 19.06 -2.69
N TYR A 39 -11.21 17.84 -2.17
CA TYR A 39 -10.15 16.85 -2.06
C TYR A 39 -9.66 16.38 -3.44
N GLN A 40 -10.55 16.19 -4.41
CA GLN A 40 -10.18 15.89 -5.79
C GLN A 40 -9.24 16.96 -6.37
N ASN A 41 -9.57 18.24 -6.15
CA ASN A 41 -8.71 19.35 -6.56
C ASN A 41 -7.34 19.30 -5.86
N LEU A 42 -7.31 19.01 -4.56
CA LEU A 42 -6.06 18.85 -3.82
C LEU A 42 -5.22 17.67 -4.34
N LEU A 43 -5.83 16.53 -4.70
CA LEU A 43 -5.12 15.43 -5.33
C LEU A 43 -4.43 15.89 -6.63
N VAL A 44 -5.16 16.58 -7.52
CA VAL A 44 -4.60 17.08 -8.78
C VAL A 44 -3.41 18.01 -8.54
N CYS A 45 -3.56 18.98 -7.63
CA CYS A 45 -2.49 19.93 -7.31
C CYS A 45 -1.25 19.27 -6.68
N HIS A 46 -1.43 18.15 -5.98
CA HIS A 46 -0.32 17.37 -5.41
C HIS A 46 0.13 16.21 -6.30
N HIS A 47 -0.31 16.18 -7.57
CA HIS A 47 0.00 15.13 -8.52
C HIS A 47 -0.32 13.73 -8.00
N LEU A 48 -1.44 13.56 -7.29
CA LEU A 48 -2.02 12.27 -6.93
C LEU A 48 -3.19 11.94 -7.85
N LYS A 49 -3.44 10.65 -8.04
CA LYS A 49 -4.54 10.11 -8.85
C LYS A 49 -5.57 9.43 -7.97
N THR A 50 -6.85 9.51 -8.33
CA THR A 50 -7.92 8.78 -7.63
C THR A 50 -7.69 7.27 -7.69
N GLN A 51 -8.21 6.54 -6.72
CA GLN A 51 -8.15 5.08 -6.66
C GLN A 51 -9.55 4.55 -6.35
N PRO A 52 -9.97 3.38 -6.89
CA PRO A 52 -11.32 2.89 -6.71
C PRO A 52 -11.61 2.59 -5.22
N LEU A 53 -10.70 1.92 -4.52
CA LEU A 53 -10.95 1.42 -3.16
C LEU A 53 -10.64 2.42 -2.03
N ILE A 54 -10.24 3.66 -2.36
CA ILE A 54 -9.78 4.66 -1.39
C ILE A 54 -10.38 6.02 -1.73
N SER A 55 -11.07 6.64 -0.77
CA SER A 55 -11.67 7.97 -0.96
C SER A 55 -10.61 9.04 -1.24
N ALA A 56 -10.99 10.12 -1.95
CA ALA A 56 -10.06 11.21 -2.21
C ALA A 56 -9.57 11.88 -0.92
N HIS A 57 -10.46 11.97 0.07
CA HIS A 57 -10.13 12.39 1.43
C HIS A 57 -9.00 11.53 2.01
N ASP A 58 -9.18 10.21 2.10
CA ASP A 58 -8.21 9.34 2.76
C ASP A 58 -6.89 9.32 2.01
N LEU A 59 -6.94 9.25 0.68
CA LEU A 59 -5.74 9.28 -0.14
C LEU A 59 -4.92 10.57 0.09
N PHE A 60 -5.59 11.73 0.13
CA PHE A 60 -4.94 13.01 0.35
C PHE A 60 -4.41 13.13 1.78
N ILE A 61 -5.25 12.88 2.78
CA ILE A 61 -4.92 13.03 4.20
C ILE A 61 -3.81 12.04 4.60
N GLY A 62 -3.87 10.80 4.12
CA GLY A 62 -2.84 9.79 4.35
C GLY A 62 -1.50 10.16 3.74
N SER A 63 -1.50 10.71 2.52
CA SER A 63 -0.28 11.19 1.85
C SER A 63 0.30 12.41 2.56
N TYR A 64 -0.55 13.37 2.94
CA TYR A 64 -0.15 14.59 3.64
C TYR A 64 0.44 14.27 5.02
N LEU A 65 -0.19 13.36 5.78
CA LEU A 65 0.31 12.95 7.10
C LEU A 65 1.64 12.19 7.00
N TYR A 66 1.81 11.37 5.96
CA TYR A 66 3.10 10.73 5.67
C TYR A 66 4.20 11.77 5.44
N LEU A 67 3.95 12.80 4.62
CA LEU A 67 4.92 13.89 4.40
C LEU A 67 5.24 14.65 5.69
N CYS A 68 4.22 14.94 6.52
CA CYS A 68 4.44 15.52 7.84
C CYS A 68 5.35 14.64 8.72
N ALA A 69 5.20 13.31 8.65
CA ALA A 69 6.00 12.37 9.43
C ALA A 69 7.46 12.32 8.96
N LEU A 70 7.72 12.45 7.65
CA LEU A 70 9.08 12.53 7.12
C LEU A 70 9.83 13.77 7.62
N GLY A 71 9.13 14.89 7.83
CA GLY A 71 9.69 16.12 8.39
C GLY A 71 9.78 16.13 9.93
N CYS A 72 9.42 15.05 10.61
CA CYS A 72 9.43 14.98 12.07
C CYS A 72 10.73 14.33 12.58
N GLU A 73 11.50 15.07 13.38
CA GLU A 73 12.75 14.59 13.99
C GLU A 73 12.52 13.62 15.16
N ASP A 74 11.39 13.77 15.86
CA ASP A 74 11.02 12.90 16.98
C ASP A 74 10.54 11.54 16.47
N VAL A 75 11.34 10.50 16.71
CA VAL A 75 11.10 9.12 16.24
C VAL A 75 9.77 8.55 16.71
N SER A 76 9.36 8.84 17.95
CA SER A 76 8.12 8.32 18.54
C SER A 76 6.91 8.98 17.88
N LYS A 77 6.95 10.30 17.71
CA LYS A 77 5.90 11.05 17.00
C LYS A 77 5.82 10.67 15.54
N LYS A 78 6.97 10.56 14.85
CA LYS A 78 7.06 10.08 13.47
C LYS A 78 6.39 8.72 13.30
N THR A 79 6.73 7.76 14.16
CA THR A 79 6.12 6.41 14.12
C THR A 79 4.62 6.46 14.36
N THR A 80 4.15 7.29 15.30
CA THR A 80 2.71 7.47 15.58
C THR A 80 1.98 8.04 14.36
N MET A 81 2.55 9.04 13.70
CA MET A 81 1.99 9.65 12.50
C MET A 81 1.96 8.68 11.33
N LEU A 82 3.02 7.89 11.12
CA LEU A 82 3.07 6.86 10.09
C LEU A 82 2.01 5.78 10.32
N LYS A 83 1.88 5.27 11.55
CA LYS A 83 0.83 4.31 11.91
C LYS A 83 -0.57 4.88 11.66
N LYS A 84 -0.80 6.15 12.01
CA LYS A 84 -2.08 6.82 11.73
C LYS A 84 -2.32 6.96 10.22
N ALA A 85 -1.31 7.39 9.45
CA ALA A 85 -1.40 7.54 8.01
C ALA A 85 -1.73 6.21 7.32
N ALA A 86 -1.06 5.13 7.72
CA ALA A 86 -1.29 3.79 7.20
C ALA A 86 -2.66 3.23 7.60
N ASN A 87 -2.99 3.24 8.89
CA ASN A 87 -4.15 2.52 9.42
C ASN A 87 -5.47 3.28 9.25
N ALA A 88 -5.47 4.60 9.44
CA ALA A 88 -6.69 5.40 9.40
C ALA A 88 -6.99 5.95 8.00
N TYR A 89 -5.96 6.17 7.19
CA TYR A 89 -6.09 6.85 5.89
C TYR A 89 -5.48 6.07 4.73
N ALA A 90 -5.20 4.77 4.92
CA ALA A 90 -4.70 3.88 3.88
C ALA A 90 -3.52 4.49 3.08
N SER A 91 -2.52 5.06 3.75
CA SER A 91 -1.36 5.61 3.07
C SER A 91 -0.38 4.51 2.67
N PHE A 92 -0.26 4.24 1.36
CA PHE A 92 0.68 3.24 0.82
C PHE A 92 2.12 3.54 1.23
N HIS A 93 2.56 4.79 1.11
CA HIS A 93 3.93 5.18 1.47
C HIS A 93 4.20 5.02 2.96
N ALA A 94 3.21 5.29 3.81
CA ALA A 94 3.34 5.04 5.24
C ALA A 94 3.42 3.55 5.54
N LEU A 95 2.59 2.72 4.90
CA LEU A 95 2.69 1.27 4.98
C LEU A 95 4.10 0.82 4.58
N GLN A 96 4.54 1.17 3.36
CA GLN A 96 5.84 0.81 2.84
C GLN A 96 6.97 1.21 3.80
N TYR A 97 6.93 2.43 4.34
CA TYR A 97 7.90 2.88 5.32
C TYR A 97 7.88 2.04 6.60
N LEU A 98 6.70 1.78 7.18
CA LEU A 98 6.57 0.96 8.38
C LEU A 98 7.13 -0.44 8.15
N PHE A 99 6.89 -1.03 6.98
CA PHE A 99 7.43 -2.35 6.64
C PHE A 99 8.95 -2.32 6.49
N PHE A 100 9.50 -1.50 5.59
CA PHE A 100 10.92 -1.54 5.25
C PHE A 100 11.84 -0.90 6.28
N SER A 101 11.37 0.13 6.99
CA SER A 101 12.21 0.93 7.88
C SER A 101 12.01 0.62 9.36
N ILE A 102 10.95 -0.12 9.73
CA ILE A 102 10.65 -0.44 11.14
C ILE A 102 10.52 -1.94 11.33
N LEU A 103 9.57 -2.58 10.65
CA LEU A 103 9.29 -4.00 10.83
C LEU A 103 10.49 -4.85 10.40
N LEU A 104 10.88 -4.73 9.13
CA LEU A 104 11.91 -5.55 8.52
C LEU A 104 13.27 -5.47 9.27
N PRO A 105 13.79 -4.29 9.67
CA PRO A 105 15.00 -4.22 10.49
C PRO A 105 14.83 -4.87 11.86
N SER A 106 13.70 -4.63 12.55
CA SER A 106 13.46 -5.19 13.89
C SER A 106 13.47 -6.71 13.90
N LEU A 107 13.03 -7.33 12.81
CA LEU A 107 12.99 -8.78 12.67
C LEU A 107 14.35 -9.37 12.23
N LYS A 108 15.20 -8.59 11.55
CA LYS A 108 16.58 -9.00 11.21
C LYS A 108 17.52 -9.02 12.42
N GLU A 109 17.30 -8.14 13.39
CA GLU A 109 18.21 -8.01 14.54
C GLU A 109 18.16 -9.21 15.49
N GLN A 110 17.04 -9.96 15.56
CA GLN A 110 16.88 -11.10 16.49
C GLN A 110 16.00 -12.22 15.92
N PRO A 111 16.48 -12.99 14.92
CA PRO A 111 15.65 -13.91 14.13
C PRO A 111 15.30 -15.23 14.82
N LYS A 112 15.88 -15.56 15.99
CA LYS A 112 15.86 -16.92 16.56
C LYS A 112 14.87 -17.15 17.71
N GLU A 113 14.06 -16.16 18.05
CA GLU A 113 13.06 -16.31 19.12
C GLU A 113 11.71 -16.70 18.50
N LYS A 114 11.21 -17.91 18.77
CA LYS A 114 9.94 -18.41 18.21
C LYS A 114 8.76 -17.45 18.45
N SER A 115 8.73 -16.80 19.62
CA SER A 115 7.75 -15.77 19.99
C SER A 115 7.76 -14.58 19.00
N ARG A 116 8.93 -14.21 18.48
CA ARG A 116 9.11 -13.12 17.50
C ARG A 116 8.72 -13.53 16.10
N ILE A 117 8.92 -14.78 15.69
CA ILE A 117 8.40 -15.29 14.41
C ILE A 117 6.87 -15.22 14.42
N THR A 118 6.21 -15.66 15.49
CA THR A 118 4.75 -15.55 15.64
C THR A 118 4.28 -14.08 15.69
N GLN A 119 5.07 -13.18 16.26
CA GLN A 119 4.77 -11.75 16.20
C GLN A 119 4.93 -11.19 14.78
N ALA A 120 6.02 -11.51 14.09
CA ALA A 120 6.29 -11.14 12.72
C ALA A 120 5.17 -11.58 11.77
N GLU A 121 4.74 -12.83 11.90
CA GLU A 121 3.63 -13.40 11.13
C GLU A 121 2.36 -12.57 11.31
N ARG A 122 1.97 -12.27 12.56
CA ARG A 122 0.78 -11.45 12.86
C ARG A 122 0.88 -10.05 12.26
N GLU A 123 2.05 -9.41 12.38
CA GLU A 123 2.28 -8.07 11.84
C GLU A 123 2.26 -8.09 10.30
N ILE A 124 2.81 -9.12 9.66
CA ILE A 124 2.80 -9.28 8.20
C ILE A 124 1.40 -9.57 7.68
N ILE A 125 0.59 -10.38 8.37
CA ILE A 125 -0.81 -10.63 8.01
C ILE A 125 -1.62 -9.33 8.06
N ASP A 126 -1.59 -8.61 9.19
CA ASP A 126 -2.30 -7.34 9.36
C ASP A 126 -1.85 -6.30 8.32
N TYR A 127 -0.55 -6.27 8.04
CA TYR A 127 0.03 -5.40 7.04
C TYR A 127 -0.43 -5.74 5.61
N ALA A 128 -0.43 -7.01 5.25
CA ALA A 128 -0.85 -7.48 3.94
C ALA A 128 -2.32 -7.17 3.68
N GLU A 129 -3.19 -7.35 4.67
CA GLU A 129 -4.61 -6.98 4.56
C GLU A 129 -4.80 -5.49 4.26
N LYS A 130 -4.04 -4.61 4.92
CA LYS A 130 -4.10 -3.17 4.68
C LYS A 130 -3.56 -2.81 3.30
N ALA A 131 -2.46 -3.44 2.88
CA ALA A 131 -1.81 -3.17 1.62
C ALA A 131 -2.71 -3.50 0.41
N LYS A 132 -3.51 -4.58 0.47
CA LYS A 132 -4.39 -5.03 -0.63
C LYS A 132 -5.33 -3.94 -1.19
N LYS A 133 -5.71 -2.94 -0.39
CA LYS A 133 -6.51 -1.79 -0.84
C LYS A 133 -5.86 -0.99 -1.96
N HIS A 134 -4.53 -1.09 -2.09
CA HIS A 134 -3.74 -0.44 -3.13
C HIS A 134 -3.58 -1.26 -4.40
N LEU A 135 -4.38 -2.32 -4.58
CA LEU A 135 -4.35 -3.17 -5.76
C LEU A 135 -2.92 -3.69 -6.04
N THR A 136 -2.41 -3.53 -7.26
CA THR A 136 -1.10 -4.06 -7.69
C THR A 136 0.05 -3.69 -6.75
N PRO A 137 0.34 -2.40 -6.43
CA PRO A 137 1.36 -2.04 -5.44
C PRO A 137 1.18 -2.74 -4.08
N GLY A 138 -0.07 -2.85 -3.64
CA GLY A 138 -0.44 -3.52 -2.41
C GLY A 138 -0.06 -4.99 -2.40
N TYR A 139 -0.45 -5.71 -3.45
CA TYR A 139 -0.13 -7.12 -3.62
C TYR A 139 1.36 -7.39 -3.80
N LEU A 140 2.09 -6.53 -4.51
CA LEU A 140 3.56 -6.63 -4.62
C LEU A 140 4.24 -6.48 -3.27
N LEU A 141 3.78 -5.52 -2.47
CA LEU A 141 4.30 -5.26 -1.14
C LEU A 141 3.98 -6.41 -0.17
N SER A 142 2.78 -6.96 -0.24
CA SER A 142 2.39 -8.17 0.52
C SER A 142 3.22 -9.39 0.09
N ALA A 143 3.38 -9.62 -1.22
CA ALA A 143 4.19 -10.73 -1.72
C ALA A 143 5.62 -10.68 -1.18
N HIS A 144 6.22 -9.49 -1.16
CA HIS A 144 7.54 -9.32 -0.56
C HIS A 144 7.57 -9.62 0.95
N ALA A 145 6.56 -9.15 1.69
CA ALA A 145 6.46 -9.44 3.11
C ALA A 145 6.41 -10.95 3.38
N TYR A 146 5.64 -11.70 2.57
CA TYR A 146 5.55 -13.15 2.68
C TYR A 146 6.81 -13.90 2.24
N ILE A 147 7.54 -13.42 1.23
CA ILE A 147 8.87 -13.98 0.90
C ILE A 147 9.81 -13.82 2.09
N TRP A 148 9.77 -12.66 2.73
CA TRP A 148 10.63 -12.41 3.88
C TRP A 148 10.23 -13.26 5.10
N LEU A 149 8.93 -13.45 5.34
CA LEU A 149 8.43 -14.38 6.36
C LEU A 149 8.87 -15.82 6.07
N ALA A 150 8.85 -16.23 4.81
CA ALA A 150 9.32 -17.56 4.43
C ALA A 150 10.82 -17.74 4.67
N ASP A 151 11.63 -16.73 4.33
CA ASP A 151 13.08 -16.72 4.61
C ASP A 151 13.33 -16.81 6.13
N LEU A 152 12.50 -16.17 6.97
CA LEU A 152 12.57 -16.33 8.43
C LEU A 152 12.29 -17.77 8.89
N TYR A 153 11.18 -18.37 8.45
CA TYR A 153 10.83 -19.73 8.84
C TYR A 153 11.88 -20.74 8.39
N HIS A 154 12.44 -20.55 7.19
CA HIS A 154 13.52 -21.39 6.68
C HIS A 154 14.76 -21.34 7.59
N HIS A 155 15.11 -20.17 8.13
CA HIS A 155 16.22 -20.02 9.07
C HIS A 155 15.98 -20.63 10.47
N ASP A 156 14.72 -20.88 10.86
CA ASP A 156 14.37 -21.56 12.12
C ASP A 156 14.65 -23.08 12.05
N GLY A 157 14.81 -23.65 10.85
CA GLY A 157 15.20 -25.05 10.61
C GLY A 157 14.15 -26.10 10.96
N ASN A 158 13.07 -25.74 11.67
CA ASN A 158 11.97 -26.63 12.06
C ASN A 158 10.60 -26.19 11.52
N ALA A 159 10.57 -25.18 10.63
CA ALA A 159 9.35 -24.55 10.13
C ALA A 159 9.22 -24.63 8.60
N GLU A 160 9.67 -25.73 7.99
CA GLU A 160 9.68 -25.91 6.53
C GLU A 160 8.26 -25.82 5.92
N ILE A 161 7.25 -26.33 6.62
CA ILE A 161 5.86 -26.29 6.17
C ILE A 161 5.35 -24.85 6.14
N GLU A 162 5.57 -24.10 7.22
CA GLU A 162 5.19 -22.69 7.35
C GLU A 162 5.93 -21.82 6.33
N ALA A 163 7.21 -22.11 6.09
CA ALA A 163 8.03 -21.44 5.10
C ALA A 163 7.49 -21.67 3.67
N ALA A 164 7.12 -22.92 3.34
CA ALA A 164 6.49 -23.26 2.06
C ALA A 164 5.11 -22.60 1.90
N GLN A 165 4.30 -22.54 2.96
CA GLN A 165 3.00 -21.85 2.96
C GLN A 165 3.15 -20.34 2.74
N ALA A 166 4.14 -19.71 3.39
CA ALA A 166 4.43 -18.29 3.21
C ALA A 166 4.84 -17.98 1.76
N TYR A 167 5.70 -18.79 1.13
CA TYR A 167 6.01 -18.62 -0.29
C TYR A 167 4.81 -18.88 -1.21
N ASN A 168 3.96 -19.87 -0.90
CA ASN A 168 2.74 -20.12 -1.69
C ASN A 168 1.86 -18.87 -1.71
N LEU A 169 1.68 -18.21 -0.56
CA LEU A 169 0.97 -16.94 -0.47
C LEU A 169 1.66 -15.82 -1.25
N ALA A 170 2.98 -15.73 -1.18
CA ALA A 170 3.72 -14.75 -1.97
C ALA A 170 3.49 -14.92 -3.48
N LEU A 171 3.53 -16.16 -3.99
CA LEU A 171 3.27 -16.46 -5.40
C LEU A 171 1.81 -16.14 -5.78
N ILE A 172 0.85 -16.51 -4.93
CA ILE A 172 -0.57 -16.14 -5.14
C ILE A 172 -0.71 -14.62 -5.25
N TYR A 173 -0.08 -13.86 -4.36
CA TYR A 173 -0.14 -12.40 -4.39
C TYR A 173 0.57 -11.77 -5.59
N LEU A 174 1.67 -12.35 -6.08
CA LEU A 174 2.27 -11.92 -7.34
C LEU A 174 1.32 -12.14 -8.52
N TYR A 175 0.60 -13.25 -8.56
CA TYR A 175 -0.45 -13.47 -9.56
C TYR A 175 -1.64 -12.50 -9.39
N CYS A 176 -2.04 -12.18 -8.15
CA CYS A 176 -3.03 -11.13 -7.89
C CYS A 176 -2.57 -9.78 -8.43
N ALA A 177 -1.31 -9.42 -8.22
CA ALA A 177 -0.72 -8.19 -8.73
C ALA A 177 -0.74 -8.16 -10.28
N LEU A 178 -0.35 -9.26 -10.92
CA LEU A 178 -0.34 -9.38 -12.38
C LEU A 178 -1.74 -9.17 -12.98
N GLU A 179 -2.74 -9.84 -12.42
CA GLU A 179 -4.12 -9.78 -12.93
C GLU A 179 -4.83 -8.45 -12.65
N LEU A 180 -4.42 -7.74 -11.60
CA LEU A 180 -4.95 -6.42 -11.23
C LEU A 180 -4.18 -5.27 -11.90
N GLU A 181 -3.03 -5.52 -12.50
CA GLU A 181 -2.19 -4.51 -13.14
C GLU A 181 -2.97 -3.62 -14.11
N PRO A 182 -3.83 -4.15 -15.01
CA PRO A 182 -4.62 -3.32 -15.94
C PRO A 182 -5.59 -2.36 -15.25
N TYR A 183 -5.99 -2.64 -14.01
CA TYR A 183 -6.93 -1.85 -13.21
C TYR A 183 -6.21 -0.96 -12.19
N SER A 184 -4.87 -0.97 -12.17
CA SER A 184 -4.07 -0.37 -11.11
C SER A 184 -3.20 0.79 -11.56
N LYS A 185 -3.45 1.37 -12.75
CA LYS A 185 -2.59 2.42 -13.32
C LYS A 185 -2.39 3.60 -12.37
N GLU A 186 -3.46 4.09 -11.77
CA GLU A 186 -3.47 5.21 -10.83
C GLU A 186 -2.81 4.82 -9.50
N ALA A 187 -3.02 3.58 -9.05
CA ALA A 187 -2.38 3.06 -7.84
C ALA A 187 -0.86 2.92 -8.02
N ILE A 188 -0.42 2.40 -9.16
CA ILE A 188 1.00 2.28 -9.55
C ILE A 188 1.65 3.66 -9.62
N TYR A 189 0.99 4.62 -10.28
CA TYR A 189 1.49 5.99 -10.37
C TYR A 189 1.62 6.65 -8.99
N ASN A 190 0.62 6.50 -8.11
CA ASN A 190 0.71 7.06 -6.76
C ASN A 190 1.80 6.40 -5.93
N ALA A 191 2.02 5.09 -6.07
CA ALA A 191 2.99 4.34 -5.27
C ALA A 191 4.44 4.57 -5.74
N TYR A 192 4.65 4.71 -7.04
CA TYR A 192 5.98 4.62 -7.66
C TYR A 192 6.31 5.78 -8.60
N GLY A 193 5.40 6.74 -8.76
CA GLY A 193 5.57 7.89 -9.63
C GLY A 193 5.52 7.53 -11.13
N PRO A 194 6.04 8.40 -12.00
CA PRO A 194 6.00 8.22 -13.46
C PRO A 194 6.85 7.03 -13.94
N GLU A 195 7.80 6.57 -13.15
CA GLU A 195 8.67 5.43 -13.46
C GLU A 195 7.96 4.07 -13.24
N GLY A 196 6.80 4.08 -12.56
CA GLY A 196 5.93 2.92 -12.39
C GLY A 196 6.64 1.72 -11.73
N LEU A 197 6.29 0.51 -12.17
CA LEU A 197 6.81 -0.73 -11.59
C LEU A 197 8.33 -0.88 -11.65
N SER A 198 9.05 -0.11 -12.48
CA SER A 198 10.52 -0.11 -12.44
C SER A 198 11.09 0.35 -11.09
N LYS A 199 10.30 1.07 -10.28
CA LYS A 199 10.62 1.47 -8.91
C LYS A 199 10.00 0.57 -7.84
N SER A 200 9.30 -0.51 -8.19
CA SER A 200 8.98 -1.58 -7.24
C SER A 200 10.26 -2.41 -6.98
N ASN A 201 11.26 -1.72 -6.42
CA ASN A 201 12.68 -2.07 -6.29
C ASN A 201 12.97 -3.30 -5.42
N VAL A 202 11.93 -4.01 -5.03
CA VAL A 202 11.94 -5.05 -4.03
C VAL A 202 12.36 -6.39 -4.63
N PHE A 203 12.05 -6.59 -5.91
CA PHE A 203 12.42 -7.79 -6.66
C PHE A 203 13.57 -7.56 -7.65
N GLY A 204 13.98 -6.30 -7.87
CA GLY A 204 14.97 -5.94 -8.89
C GLY A 204 14.53 -6.17 -10.34
N ASN A 205 13.27 -6.53 -10.56
CA ASN A 205 12.69 -6.84 -11.87
C ASN A 205 11.77 -5.73 -12.35
N ARG A 206 11.62 -5.58 -13.68
CA ARG A 206 10.85 -4.48 -14.30
C ARG A 206 9.38 -4.80 -14.51
N ASP A 207 9.02 -6.07 -14.49
CA ASP A 207 7.67 -6.58 -14.75
C ASP A 207 7.31 -7.69 -13.76
N ILE A 208 6.00 -7.86 -13.53
CA ILE A 208 5.49 -8.80 -12.51
C ILE A 208 5.73 -10.25 -12.92
N GLN A 209 5.74 -10.56 -14.22
CA GLN A 209 5.99 -11.91 -14.72
C GLN A 209 7.41 -12.38 -14.36
N SER A 210 8.41 -11.51 -14.51
CA SER A 210 9.78 -11.75 -14.08
C SER A 210 9.89 -11.91 -12.56
N MET A 211 9.09 -11.17 -11.78
CA MET A 211 9.02 -11.34 -10.32
C MET A 211 8.46 -12.72 -9.92
N ILE A 212 7.43 -13.19 -10.62
CA ILE A 212 6.85 -14.54 -10.42
C ILE A 212 7.90 -15.60 -10.71
N SER A 213 8.59 -15.53 -11.86
CA SER A 213 9.63 -16.49 -12.22
C SER A 213 10.74 -16.54 -11.17
N TYR A 214 11.24 -15.36 -10.75
CA TYR A 214 12.25 -15.25 -9.70
C TYR A 214 11.80 -15.88 -8.37
N ALA A 215 10.59 -15.54 -7.89
CA ALA A 215 10.07 -16.08 -6.64
C ALA A 215 9.86 -17.61 -6.72
N TYR A 216 9.43 -18.11 -7.88
CA TYR A 216 9.19 -19.53 -8.12
C TYR A 216 10.49 -20.34 -8.20
N GLU A 217 11.54 -19.77 -8.78
CA GLU A 217 12.90 -20.34 -8.75
C GLU A 217 13.45 -20.40 -7.34
N LYS A 218 13.33 -19.31 -6.56
CA LYS A 218 13.71 -19.30 -5.14
C LYS A 218 12.98 -20.39 -4.35
N TYR A 219 11.68 -20.56 -4.55
CA TYR A 219 10.92 -21.65 -3.92
C TYR A 219 11.52 -23.02 -4.21
N ALA A 220 11.90 -23.29 -5.46
CA ALA A 220 12.46 -24.59 -5.84
C ALA A 220 13.82 -24.87 -5.17
N ILE A 221 14.63 -23.83 -4.94
CA ILE A 221 15.90 -23.96 -4.22
C ILE A 221 15.66 -24.39 -2.77
N TYR A 222 14.64 -23.84 -2.11
CA TYR A 222 14.40 -24.06 -0.68
C TYR A 222 13.62 -25.35 -0.37
N TYR A 223 12.70 -25.79 -1.24
CA TYR A 223 11.77 -26.91 -0.95
C TYR A 223 11.85 -28.06 -1.95
N GLY A 224 12.78 -27.99 -2.92
CA GLY A 224 12.93 -29.02 -3.95
C GLY A 224 11.84 -29.00 -5.01
N SER A 225 12.13 -29.57 -6.18
CA SER A 225 11.23 -29.54 -7.33
C SER A 225 10.04 -30.49 -7.25
N ALA A 226 10.11 -31.52 -6.40
CA ALA A 226 9.14 -32.62 -6.36
C ALA A 226 7.85 -32.29 -5.57
N GLU A 227 7.92 -31.36 -4.61
CA GLU A 227 6.79 -31.00 -3.73
C GLU A 227 6.11 -29.68 -4.14
N ARG A 228 6.61 -29.02 -5.20
CA ARG A 228 6.14 -27.71 -5.63
C ARG A 228 4.87 -27.81 -6.48
N PRO A 229 3.80 -27.08 -6.14
CA PRO A 229 2.66 -26.93 -7.02
C PRO A 229 3.07 -26.34 -8.38
N HIS A 230 2.43 -26.81 -9.46
CA HIS A 230 2.59 -26.21 -10.78
C HIS A 230 2.11 -24.75 -10.77
N LEU A 231 2.70 -23.86 -11.59
CA LEU A 231 2.33 -22.44 -11.64
C LEU A 231 0.83 -22.17 -11.79
N SER A 232 0.13 -23.05 -12.53
CA SER A 232 -1.31 -22.97 -12.73
C SER A 232 -2.12 -23.06 -11.43
N TYR A 233 -1.59 -23.70 -10.39
CA TYR A 233 -2.21 -23.73 -9.06
C TYR A 233 -2.31 -22.32 -8.47
N PHE A 234 -1.18 -21.60 -8.39
CA PHE A 234 -1.14 -20.26 -7.80
C PHE A 234 -2.02 -19.28 -8.57
N HIS A 235 -1.99 -19.37 -9.90
CA HIS A 235 -2.86 -18.56 -10.75
C HIS A 235 -4.34 -18.86 -10.49
N LYS A 236 -4.74 -20.14 -10.36
CA LYS A 236 -6.12 -20.52 -10.04
C LYS A 236 -6.58 -19.99 -8.69
N GLU A 237 -5.73 -20.06 -7.67
CA GLU A 237 -6.05 -19.52 -6.34
C GLU A 237 -6.14 -18.00 -6.35
N ALA A 238 -5.23 -17.32 -7.05
CA ALA A 238 -5.29 -15.87 -7.24
C ALA A 238 -6.63 -15.44 -7.88
N LYS A 239 -7.10 -16.16 -8.90
CA LYS A 239 -8.39 -15.84 -9.56
C LYS A 239 -9.58 -15.83 -8.60
N LYS A 240 -9.59 -16.68 -7.57
CA LYS A 240 -10.67 -16.68 -6.57
C LYS A 240 -10.70 -15.34 -5.81
N ILE A 241 -9.53 -14.89 -5.35
CA ILE A 241 -9.36 -13.62 -4.63
C ILE A 241 -9.71 -12.43 -5.54
N ILE A 242 -9.25 -12.44 -6.79
CA ILE A 242 -9.42 -11.33 -7.72
C ILE A 242 -10.90 -11.13 -8.10
N ASN A 243 -11.67 -12.21 -8.22
CA ASN A 243 -13.08 -12.10 -8.61
C ASN A 243 -13.89 -11.26 -7.61
N GLU A 244 -13.63 -11.42 -6.31
CA GLU A 244 -14.25 -10.61 -5.26
C GLU A 244 -13.87 -9.13 -5.38
N ILE A 245 -12.61 -8.85 -5.71
CA ILE A 245 -12.09 -7.47 -5.84
C ILE A 245 -12.64 -6.79 -7.09
N LYS A 246 -12.71 -7.50 -8.21
CA LYS A 246 -13.26 -6.98 -9.47
C LYS A 246 -14.74 -6.63 -9.33
N GLN A 247 -15.50 -7.42 -8.56
CA GLN A 247 -16.89 -7.09 -8.21
C GLN A 247 -16.95 -5.77 -7.43
N ASN A 248 -16.16 -5.63 -6.36
CA ASN A 248 -16.12 -4.40 -5.56
C ASN A 248 -15.73 -3.15 -6.36
N ILE A 249 -14.76 -3.27 -7.27
CA ILE A 249 -14.36 -2.16 -8.16
C ILE A 249 -15.50 -1.77 -9.11
N SER A 250 -16.19 -2.77 -9.67
CA SER A 250 -17.28 -2.55 -10.64
C SER A 250 -18.47 -1.84 -9.98
N ASP A 251 -18.86 -2.27 -8.77
CA ASP A 251 -19.98 -1.67 -8.04
C ASP A 251 -19.73 -0.19 -7.71
N GLN A 252 -18.49 0.17 -7.36
CA GLN A 252 -18.11 1.56 -7.08
C GLN A 252 -18.07 2.44 -8.34
N SER A 253 -17.79 1.87 -9.51
CA SER A 253 -17.82 2.60 -10.79
C SER A 253 -19.23 2.95 -11.29
N THR A 254 -20.28 2.35 -10.72
CA THR A 254 -21.69 2.59 -11.10
C THR A 254 -22.41 3.66 -10.26
N SER A 255 -21.72 4.31 -9.31
CA SER A 255 -22.24 5.51 -8.64
C SER A 255 -22.14 6.70 -9.60
N PRO A 256 -23.26 7.40 -9.91
CA PRO A 256 -23.28 8.37 -11.00
C PRO A 256 -22.39 9.57 -10.67
N SER A 257 -21.31 9.71 -11.44
CA SER A 257 -20.61 10.98 -11.59
C SER A 257 -21.62 12.02 -12.07
N LEU A 258 -21.90 13.00 -11.20
CA LEU A 258 -22.69 14.19 -11.53
C LEU A 258 -22.21 14.75 -12.87
N VAL A 259 -23.09 14.67 -13.87
CA VAL A 259 -22.93 15.31 -15.17
C VAL A 259 -22.73 16.80 -14.92
N ILE A 260 -21.51 17.29 -15.13
CA ILE A 260 -21.25 18.73 -15.17
C ILE A 260 -21.96 19.25 -16.43
N PRO A 261 -22.94 20.17 -16.32
CA PRO A 261 -23.58 20.72 -17.51
C PRO A 261 -22.53 21.49 -18.31
N SER A 262 -22.32 21.09 -19.55
CA SER A 262 -21.55 21.85 -20.52
C SER A 262 -22.19 23.23 -20.69
N ILE A 263 -21.52 24.28 -20.22
CA ILE A 263 -21.86 25.65 -20.56
C ILE A 263 -21.52 25.83 -22.03
N SER A 264 -22.54 25.70 -22.88
CA SER A 264 -22.50 26.17 -24.25
C SER A 264 -22.32 27.69 -24.25
N ARG A 265 -21.20 28.17 -24.78
CA ARG A 265 -21.07 29.58 -25.15
C ARG A 265 -21.79 29.76 -26.49
N SER A 266 -22.86 30.56 -26.47
CA SER A 266 -23.44 31.25 -27.62
C SER A 266 -23.49 32.72 -27.28
#